data_AF-A0AAE1AZC1-F1
#
_entry.id   AF-A0AAE1AZC1-F1
#
_cell.length_a   1.000
_cell.length_b   1.000
_cell.length_c   1.000
_cell.angle_alpha   90.00
_cell.angle_beta   90.00
_cell.angle_gamma   90.00
#
_symmetry.space_group_name_H-M   'P 1'
#
loop_
_entity.id
_entity.type
_entity.pdbx_description
1 polymer ?
#
loop_
_entity_poly.entity_id
_entity_poly.type
_entity_poly.pdbx_seq_one_letter_code
_entity_poly.pdbx_strand_id
1 'polypeptide(L)'
;MASSVVAAKATASIFTRARLPGVTGCIIIQQRNNSSGSVPTNITSMKRGTGGRSSFSGIVATVFGASGFLGRYVCNKLGKIGSQVIIPYRCDAYEVERLRLVGDLGQVLFFPFHLKDEASIRKTVQYSNVVINLIGSDWET
;
A
#
# COMPACT_ATOMS: atom_id res chain seq x y z
N MET A 1 -41.99 6.79 -17.02
CA MET A 1 -40.83 5.88 -16.87
C MET A 1 -39.58 6.72 -16.83
N ALA A 2 -39.01 6.90 -15.64
CA ALA A 2 -37.91 7.81 -15.36
C ALA A 2 -36.75 7.00 -14.76
N SER A 3 -35.53 7.21 -15.26
CA SER A 3 -34.30 7.00 -14.50
C SER A 3 -33.33 8.11 -14.89
N SER A 4 -33.15 9.00 -13.93
CA SER A 4 -32.50 10.30 -14.00
C SER A 4 -30.99 10.21 -13.87
N VAL A 5 -30.33 11.05 -14.66
CA VAL A 5 -29.01 11.64 -14.47
C VAL A 5 -28.79 12.02 -12.99
N VAL A 6 -27.74 11.49 -12.36
CA VAL A 6 -27.21 12.02 -11.09
C VAL A 6 -25.81 12.55 -11.34
N ALA A 7 -25.77 13.86 -11.54
CA ALA A 7 -24.59 14.68 -11.41
C ALA A 7 -24.08 14.63 -9.96
N ALA A 8 -22.83 14.23 -9.76
CA ALA A 8 -22.12 14.46 -8.50
C ALA A 8 -21.16 15.63 -8.70
N LYS A 9 -21.54 16.73 -8.05
CA LYS A 9 -20.91 18.04 -7.95
C LYS A 9 -19.49 17.95 -7.36
N ALA A 10 -18.68 18.94 -7.72
CA ALA A 10 -17.32 19.21 -7.28
C ALA A 10 -17.06 19.02 -5.77
N THR A 11 -15.93 18.38 -5.47
CA THR A 11 -15.08 18.71 -4.31
C THR A 11 -13.66 18.94 -4.82
N ALA A 12 -13.46 20.15 -5.36
CA ALA A 12 -12.15 20.76 -5.41
C ALA A 12 -11.73 21.06 -3.95
N SER A 13 -10.71 20.39 -3.44
CA SER A 13 -9.86 21.00 -2.42
C SER A 13 -8.46 20.38 -2.45
N ILE A 14 -7.50 21.26 -2.74
CA ILE A 14 -6.06 21.13 -2.45
C ILE A 14 -5.27 20.31 -3.48
N PHE A 15 -5.47 20.68 -4.75
CA PHE A 15 -4.38 20.71 -5.74
C PHE A 15 -3.68 22.07 -5.63
N THR A 16 -3.03 22.36 -4.50
CA THR A 16 -2.10 23.50 -4.41
C THR A 16 -0.70 23.01 -4.73
N ARG A 17 -0.32 23.28 -5.97
CA ARG A 17 1.03 23.43 -6.52
C ARG A 17 2.06 23.86 -5.45
N ALA A 18 2.67 22.90 -4.76
CA ALA A 18 3.91 23.12 -4.03
C ALA A 18 5.06 22.79 -4.97
N ARG A 19 5.66 23.83 -5.55
CA ARG A 19 6.94 23.74 -6.23
C ARG A 19 7.99 23.50 -5.13
N LEU A 20 8.48 22.28 -5.00
CA LEU A 20 9.63 21.98 -4.15
C LEU A 20 10.82 21.63 -5.04
N PRO A 21 11.91 22.41 -5.02
CA PRO A 21 13.20 21.93 -5.49
C PRO A 21 13.78 20.99 -4.42
N GLY A 22 14.45 19.92 -4.86
CA GLY A 22 15.48 19.23 -4.09
C GLY A 22 15.04 18.44 -2.86
N VAL A 23 15.09 17.11 -3.00
CA VAL A 23 15.49 16.12 -1.99
C VAL A 23 14.56 15.88 -0.78
N THR A 24 14.28 14.60 -0.56
CA THR A 24 13.85 13.94 0.69
C THR A 24 12.48 14.29 1.30
N GLY A 25 11.56 13.33 1.14
CA GLY A 25 10.58 12.99 2.19
C GLY A 25 9.18 13.54 1.97
N CYS A 26 8.28 12.69 1.50
CA CYS A 26 6.86 12.85 1.82
C CYS A 26 6.21 11.48 2.02
N ILE A 27 5.79 11.21 3.26
CA ILE A 27 4.87 10.13 3.59
C ILE A 27 3.46 10.73 3.45
N ILE A 28 2.68 10.24 2.49
CA ILE A 28 1.25 10.52 2.42
C ILE A 28 0.52 9.23 2.80
N ILE A 29 0.03 9.17 4.06
CA ILE A 29 -0.94 8.15 4.47
C ILE A 29 -2.31 8.65 4.02
N GLN A 30 -2.77 8.23 2.84
CA GLN A 30 -4.20 8.33 2.51
C GLN A 30 -4.90 7.06 3.00
N GLN A 31 -5.59 7.16 4.13
CA GLN A 31 -6.49 6.12 4.61
C GLN A 31 -7.74 6.09 3.72
N ARG A 32 -7.84 5.09 2.86
CA ARG A 32 -8.98 4.92 1.95
C ARG A 32 -10.11 4.21 2.69
N ASN A 33 -11.03 4.98 3.30
CA ASN A 33 -12.25 4.43 3.88
C ASN A 33 -13.29 4.20 2.77
N ASN A 34 -13.37 2.97 2.25
CA ASN A 34 -14.38 2.57 1.28
C ASN A 34 -15.66 2.16 2.04
N SER A 35 -16.61 3.09 2.21
CA SER A 35 -17.91 2.81 2.82
C SER A 35 -18.95 2.55 1.74
N SER A 36 -19.15 1.28 1.39
CA SER A 36 -20.27 0.83 0.56
C SER A 36 -20.85 -0.46 1.14
N GLY A 37 -21.99 -0.33 1.84
CA GLY A 37 -23.05 -1.33 1.98
C GLY A 37 -22.75 -2.64 2.74
N SER A 38 -23.37 -2.77 3.91
CA SER A 38 -23.72 -4.02 4.63
C SER A 38 -22.61 -4.97 5.11
N VAL A 39 -21.64 -4.48 5.89
CA VAL A 39 -21.08 -5.02 7.16
C VAL A 39 -20.18 -3.88 7.68
N PRO A 40 -20.12 -3.54 8.98
CA PRO A 40 -19.13 -2.57 9.46
C PRO A 40 -17.73 -3.23 9.47
N THR A 41 -17.11 -3.43 8.30
CA THR A 41 -15.76 -4.03 8.14
C THR A 41 -14.68 -2.96 8.08
N ASN A 42 -14.60 -2.09 9.09
CA ASN A 42 -13.38 -1.32 9.26
C ASN A 42 -12.28 -2.30 9.68
N ILE A 43 -11.43 -2.76 8.76
CA ILE A 43 -10.39 -3.77 9.02
C ILE A 43 -9.49 -3.34 10.18
N THR A 44 -9.33 -2.03 10.38
CA THR A 44 -8.58 -1.45 11.49
C THR A 44 -9.24 -1.70 12.86
N SER A 45 -10.56 -1.89 12.93
CA SER A 45 -11.28 -2.27 14.15
C SER A 45 -11.20 -3.77 14.46
N MET A 46 -10.70 -4.59 13.53
CA MET A 46 -10.47 -6.02 13.72
C MET A 46 -9.09 -6.34 14.30
N LYS A 47 -8.46 -5.42 15.03
CA LYS A 47 -7.17 -5.70 15.68
C LYS A 47 -7.29 -6.91 16.62
N ARG A 48 -6.49 -7.95 16.41
CA ARG A 48 -6.46 -9.19 17.21
C ARG A 48 -5.07 -9.47 17.74
N GLY A 49 -5.00 -10.04 18.94
CA GLY A 49 -3.76 -10.42 19.61
C GLY A 49 -3.18 -9.35 20.53
N THR A 50 -2.14 -9.72 21.28
CA THR A 50 -1.44 -8.89 22.26
C THR A 50 -0.47 -7.87 21.63
N GLY A 51 -0.41 -7.82 20.29
CA GLY A 51 0.58 -7.04 19.54
C GLY A 51 1.89 -7.83 19.38
N GLY A 52 2.39 -7.92 18.16
CA GLY A 52 3.60 -8.68 17.83
C GLY A 52 3.55 -9.27 16.40
N ARG A 53 4.53 -10.11 16.05
CA ARG A 53 4.67 -10.66 14.69
C ARG A 53 3.45 -11.47 14.24
N SER A 54 2.90 -12.28 15.13
CA SER A 54 1.73 -13.15 14.87
C SER A 54 0.41 -12.51 15.31
N SER A 55 0.38 -11.19 15.50
CA SER A 55 -0.87 -10.46 15.76
C SER A 55 -1.46 -9.96 14.45
N PHE A 56 -2.74 -9.60 14.45
CA PHE A 56 -3.36 -8.93 13.31
C PHE A 56 -3.64 -7.49 13.69
N SER A 57 -2.90 -6.57 13.09
CA SER A 57 -3.00 -5.14 13.37
C SER A 57 -4.19 -4.45 12.70
N GLY A 58 -4.83 -5.12 11.73
CA GLY A 58 -5.85 -4.51 10.87
C GLY A 58 -5.28 -3.65 9.74
N ILE A 59 -3.96 -3.63 9.57
CA ILE A 59 -3.25 -2.91 8.51
C ILE A 59 -2.90 -3.88 7.38
N VAL A 60 -3.31 -3.54 6.15
CA VAL A 60 -2.99 -4.23 4.91
C VAL A 60 -2.28 -3.23 4.00
N ALA A 61 -0.95 -3.23 4.04
CA ALA A 61 -0.13 -2.25 3.36
C ALA A 61 0.40 -2.78 2.02
N THR A 62 0.27 -2.00 0.95
CA THR A 62 1.04 -2.22 -0.28
C THR A 62 2.29 -1.36 -0.27
N VAL A 63 3.45 -1.97 -0.46
CA VAL A 63 4.74 -1.25 -0.45
C VAL A 63 5.40 -1.36 -1.81
N PHE A 64 5.29 -0.28 -2.59
CA PHE A 64 5.98 -0.16 -3.86
C PHE A 64 7.47 0.15 -3.62
N GLY A 65 8.36 -0.53 -4.35
CA GLY A 65 9.81 -0.33 -4.21
C GLY A 65 10.42 -1.00 -2.98
N ALA A 66 9.80 -2.07 -2.45
CA ALA A 66 10.27 -2.73 -1.23
C ALA A 66 11.67 -3.39 -1.35
N SER A 67 12.11 -3.72 -2.56
CA SER A 67 13.43 -4.32 -2.82
C SER A 67 14.60 -3.39 -2.47
N GLY A 68 14.38 -2.07 -2.52
CA GLY A 68 15.40 -1.05 -2.27
C GLY A 68 15.89 -0.98 -0.82
N PHE A 69 16.77 -0.01 -0.56
CA PHE A 69 17.38 0.19 0.76
C PHE A 69 16.34 0.44 1.87
N LEU A 70 15.50 1.46 1.71
CA LEU A 70 14.49 1.83 2.70
C LEU A 70 13.36 0.80 2.81
N GLY A 71 12.99 0.18 1.69
CA GLY A 71 11.89 -0.78 1.60
C GLY A 71 12.00 -1.91 2.62
N ARG A 72 13.20 -2.50 2.77
CA ARG A 72 13.45 -3.56 3.76
C ARG A 72 13.14 -3.13 5.19
N TYR A 73 13.53 -1.93 5.58
CA TYR A 73 13.32 -1.45 6.95
C TYR A 73 11.85 -1.16 7.24
N VAL A 74 11.15 -0.58 6.25
CA VAL A 74 9.70 -0.31 6.35
C VAL A 74 8.94 -1.62 6.48
N CYS A 75 9.19 -2.59 5.59
CA CYS A 75 8.57 -3.91 5.67
C CYS A 75 8.88 -4.58 7.01
N ASN A 76 10.14 -4.55 7.49
CA ASN A 76 10.52 -5.15 8.78
C ASN A 76 9.73 -4.56 9.96
N LYS A 77 9.49 -3.24 9.97
CA LYS A 77 8.66 -2.61 11.00
C LYS A 77 7.19 -3.04 10.90
N LEU A 78 6.63 -3.09 9.69
CA LEU A 78 5.25 -3.54 9.47
C LEU A 78 5.05 -5.02 9.86
N GLY A 79 6.00 -5.88 9.54
CA GLY A 79 5.99 -7.30 9.92
C GLY A 79 6.09 -7.53 11.43
N LYS A 80 6.85 -6.69 12.16
CA LYS A 80 6.91 -6.74 13.63
C LYS A 80 5.58 -6.42 14.30
N ILE A 81 4.77 -5.57 13.68
CA ILE A 81 3.46 -5.17 14.16
C ILE A 81 2.39 -6.24 13.86
N GLY A 82 2.67 -7.17 12.94
CA GLY A 82 1.67 -8.14 12.45
C GLY A 82 0.71 -7.49 11.45
N SER A 83 1.27 -6.72 10.51
CA SER A 83 0.53 -6.16 9.38
C SER A 83 0.69 -7.06 8.16
N GLN A 84 -0.36 -7.17 7.35
CA GLN A 84 -0.25 -7.83 6.07
C GLN A 84 0.41 -6.87 5.08
N VAL A 85 1.44 -7.34 4.38
CA VAL A 85 2.23 -6.55 3.45
C VAL A 85 2.17 -7.20 2.07
N ILE A 86 1.68 -6.43 1.11
CA ILE A 86 1.69 -6.79 -0.31
C ILE A 86 2.88 -6.08 -0.94
N ILE A 87 3.75 -6.87 -1.56
CA ILE A 87 5.01 -6.43 -2.16
C ILE A 87 4.90 -6.58 -3.68
N PRO A 88 4.49 -5.51 -4.38
CA PRO A 88 4.69 -5.41 -5.82
C PRO A 88 6.18 -5.39 -6.12
N TYR A 89 6.64 -6.32 -6.96
CA TYR A 89 8.01 -6.37 -7.43
C TYR A 89 8.09 -6.39 -8.96
N ARG A 90 9.12 -5.74 -9.48
CA ARG A 90 9.46 -5.64 -10.90
C ARG A 90 10.86 -6.20 -11.20
N CYS A 91 11.59 -6.53 -10.15
CA CYS A 91 12.90 -7.18 -10.19
C CYS A 91 12.70 -8.70 -10.36
N ASP A 92 13.79 -9.45 -10.42
CA ASP A 92 13.72 -10.91 -10.31
C ASP A 92 13.19 -11.32 -8.92
N ALA A 93 12.55 -12.49 -8.84
CA ALA A 93 11.96 -13.03 -7.61
C ALA A 93 13.01 -13.29 -6.52
N TYR A 94 14.26 -13.55 -6.92
CA TYR A 94 15.38 -13.78 -6.00
C TYR A 94 15.71 -12.55 -5.14
N GLU A 95 15.68 -11.34 -5.72
CA GLU A 95 16.01 -10.09 -5.02
C GLU A 95 15.02 -9.75 -3.90
N VAL A 96 13.77 -10.17 -4.06
CA VAL A 96 12.69 -9.94 -3.09
C VAL A 96 12.50 -11.08 -2.10
N GLU A 97 13.16 -12.22 -2.31
CA GLU A 97 13.07 -13.39 -1.44
C GLU A 97 13.46 -13.08 0.01
N ARG A 98 14.45 -12.22 0.21
CA ARG A 98 14.87 -11.73 1.54
C ARG A 98 13.75 -11.06 2.34
N LEU A 99 12.68 -10.59 1.69
CA LEU A 99 11.51 -9.98 2.33
C LEU A 99 10.49 -11.03 2.80
N ARG A 100 10.62 -12.30 2.40
CA ARG A 100 9.77 -13.41 2.90
C ARG A 100 9.88 -13.57 4.42
N LEU A 101 11.05 -13.27 4.98
CA LEU A 101 11.40 -13.44 6.39
C LEU A 101 10.83 -12.37 7.32
N VAL A 102 10.25 -11.30 6.76
CA VAL A 102 9.84 -10.11 7.50
C VAL A 102 8.60 -10.37 8.36
N GLY A 103 7.61 -11.04 7.80
CA GLY A 103 6.33 -11.34 8.44
C GLY A 103 6.19 -12.79 8.86
N ASP A 104 5.06 -13.07 9.49
CA ASP A 104 4.60 -14.45 9.72
C ASP A 104 4.03 -15.05 8.41
N LEU A 105 3.72 -16.35 8.44
CA LEU A 105 3.17 -17.07 7.31
C LEU A 105 1.91 -16.37 6.77
N GLY A 106 1.85 -16.16 5.46
CA GLY A 106 0.71 -15.52 4.78
C GLY A 106 0.61 -14.00 4.96
N GLN A 107 1.48 -13.38 5.76
CA GLN A 107 1.50 -11.92 5.93
C GLN A 107 2.20 -11.20 4.79
N VAL A 108 3.21 -11.82 4.16
CA VAL A 108 3.94 -11.22 3.04
C VAL A 108 3.50 -11.84 1.73
N LEU A 109 2.88 -11.04 0.86
CA LEU A 109 2.39 -11.47 -0.45
C LEU A 109 3.19 -10.80 -1.56
N PHE A 110 3.74 -11.59 -2.48
CA PHE A 110 4.50 -11.09 -3.62
C PHE A 110 3.62 -11.02 -4.86
N PHE A 111 3.68 -9.89 -5.57
CA PHE A 111 2.92 -9.70 -6.80
C PHE A 111 3.82 -9.12 -7.90
N PRO A 112 3.95 -9.79 -9.06
CA PRO A 112 4.65 -9.20 -10.20
C PRO A 112 3.83 -8.04 -10.78
N PHE A 113 4.47 -6.89 -11.01
CA PHE A 113 3.77 -5.72 -11.58
C PHE A 113 4.64 -4.96 -12.57
N HIS A 114 4.00 -4.22 -13.45
CA HIS A 114 4.65 -3.29 -14.38
C HIS A 114 4.02 -1.90 -14.27
N LEU A 115 4.84 -0.84 -14.31
CA LEU A 115 4.34 0.53 -14.10
C LEU A 115 3.44 1.02 -15.24
N LYS A 116 3.67 0.53 -16.46
CA LYS A 116 2.87 0.87 -17.64
C LYS A 116 1.54 0.11 -17.68
N ASP A 117 1.43 -0.99 -16.94
CA ASP A 117 0.21 -1.80 -16.90
C ASP A 117 -0.65 -1.42 -15.70
N GLU A 118 -1.69 -0.63 -15.97
CA GLU A 118 -2.65 -0.18 -14.96
C GLU A 118 -3.45 -1.34 -14.34
N ALA A 119 -3.65 -2.44 -15.08
CA ALA A 119 -4.38 -3.59 -14.56
C ALA A 119 -3.58 -4.27 -13.43
N SER A 120 -2.27 -4.43 -13.60
CA SER A 120 -1.39 -4.97 -12.54
C SER A 120 -1.42 -4.12 -11.28
N ILE A 121 -1.30 -2.79 -11.41
CA ILE A 121 -1.32 -1.84 -10.29
C ILE A 121 -2.65 -1.91 -9.54
N ARG A 122 -3.77 -1.90 -10.28
CA ARG A 122 -5.12 -1.99 -9.70
C ARG A 122 -5.29 -3.29 -8.91
N LYS A 123 -4.81 -4.43 -9.43
CA LYS A 123 -4.85 -5.72 -8.73
C LYS A 123 -4.06 -5.70 -7.43
N THR A 124 -2.86 -5.10 -7.43
CA THR A 124 -2.04 -5.04 -6.22
C THR A 124 -2.68 -4.18 -5.12
N VAL A 125 -3.33 -3.08 -5.50
CA VAL A 125 -3.87 -2.09 -4.55
C VAL A 125 -5.28 -2.43 -4.05
N GLN A 126 -6.02 -3.28 -4.76
CA GLN A 126 -7.45 -3.55 -4.53
C GLN A 126 -7.83 -3.85 -3.07
N TYR A 127 -7.00 -4.59 -2.35
CA TYR A 127 -7.28 -5.03 -0.97
C TYR A 127 -6.50 -4.27 0.11
N SER A 128 -5.68 -3.30 -0.30
CA SER A 128 -4.83 -2.55 0.63
C SER A 128 -5.56 -1.33 1.20
N ASN A 129 -5.39 -1.10 2.50
CA ASN A 129 -5.91 0.10 3.16
C ASN A 129 -4.89 1.25 3.16
N VAL A 130 -3.60 0.91 3.13
CA VAL A 130 -2.49 1.85 3.08
C VAL A 130 -1.60 1.50 1.89
N VAL A 131 -1.17 2.53 1.16
CA VAL A 131 -0.21 2.41 0.06
C VAL A 131 1.01 3.24 0.40
N ILE A 132 2.20 2.63 0.34
CA ILE A 132 3.48 3.31 0.56
C ILE A 132 4.26 3.24 -0.74
N ASN A 133 4.65 4.41 -1.28
CA ASN A 133 5.45 4.51 -2.48
C ASN A 133 6.91 4.83 -2.14
N LEU A 134 7.81 3.89 -2.43
CA LEU A 134 9.27 4.06 -2.30
C LEU A 134 9.99 3.87 -3.65
N ILE A 135 9.27 4.00 -4.76
CA ILE A 135 9.87 3.94 -6.10
C ILE A 135 10.63 5.24 -6.35
N GLY A 136 11.92 5.12 -6.62
CA GLY A 136 12.81 6.22 -7.00
C GLY A 136 14.14 5.68 -7.52
N SER A 137 14.83 6.46 -8.33
CA SER A 137 16.18 6.19 -8.82
C SER A 137 16.92 7.52 -8.91
N ASP A 138 18.21 7.52 -8.57
CA ASP A 138 19.01 8.76 -8.52
C ASP A 138 19.45 9.24 -9.90
N TRP A 139 19.35 8.37 -10.90
CA TRP A 139 19.64 8.66 -12.30
C TRP A 139 18.44 8.39 -13.18
N GLU A 140 18.31 9.19 -14.23
CA GLU A 140 17.31 8.98 -15.28
C GLU A 140 17.76 7.81 -16.18
N THR A 141 16.80 6.98 -16.61
CA THR A 141 17.01 5.82 -17.49
C THR A 141 16.00 5.85 -18.62
#